data_AF-A0A8J6E433-F1
#
_entry.id   AF-A0A8J6E433-F1
#
_cell.length_a   1.000
_cell.length_b   1.000
_cell.length_c   1.000
_cell.angle_alpha   90.00
_cell.angle_beta   90.00
_cell.angle_gamma   90.00
#
_symmetry.space_group_name_H-M   'P 1'
#
loop_
_entity.id
_entity.type
_entity.pdbx_description
1 polymer ?
#
loop_
_entity_poly.entity_id
_entity_poly.type
_entity_poly.pdbx_seq_one_letter_code
_entity_poly.pdbx_strand_id
1 'polypeptide(L)' 'MQQDEGRLDQWLRENGASEPTYKGKSIYELDLDNDLTMQLWRNPDADLSDYFNYGFNEQSWKLYAAHMARMQREAAEQDQ' A
#
# COMPACT_ATOMS: atom_id res chain seq x y z
N MET A 1 11.77 28.52 4.40
CA MET A 1 11.48 27.07 4.35
C MET A 1 9.97 26.88 4.10
N GLN A 2 9.46 27.28 2.93
CA GLN A 2 8.01 27.32 2.67
C GLN A 2 7.67 27.16 1.17
N GLN A 3 8.50 26.48 0.38
CA GLN A 3 8.35 26.44 -1.09
C GLN A 3 8.40 25.03 -1.73
N ASP A 4 8.31 23.94 -0.97
CA ASP A 4 8.49 22.59 -1.53
C ASP A 4 7.20 21.76 -1.73
N GLU A 5 6.08 22.15 -1.12
CA GLU A 5 4.86 21.32 -1.17
C GLU A 5 4.18 21.32 -2.55
N GLY A 6 4.14 22.47 -3.24
CA GLY A 6 3.54 22.56 -4.59
C GLY A 6 4.32 21.82 -5.68
N ARG A 7 5.61 21.54 -5.44
CA ARG A 7 6.47 20.80 -6.38
C ARG A 7 6.15 19.30 -6.38
N LEU A 8 5.72 18.77 -5.23
CA LEU A 8 5.27 17.38 -5.10
C LEU A 8 3.94 17.18 -5.80
N ASP A 9 2.92 18.00 -5.53
CA ASP A 9 1.62 17.87 -6.20
C ASP A 9 1.71 17.98 -7.73
N GLN A 10 2.54 18.90 -8.23
CA GLN A 10 2.79 19.06 -9.65
C GLN A 10 3.50 17.83 -10.24
N TRP A 11 4.56 17.34 -9.58
CA TRP A 11 5.29 16.16 -10.03
C TRP A 11 4.41 14.89 -10.03
N LEU A 12 3.53 14.74 -9.04
CA LEU A 12 2.58 13.63 -8.92
C LEU A 12 1.50 13.66 -10.01
N ARG A 13 1.04 14.86 -10.43
CA ARG A 13 0.13 15.01 -11.58
C ARG A 13 0.82 14.75 -12.91
N GLU A 14 2.05 15.25 -13.07
CA GLU A 14 2.82 15.17 -14.33
C GLU A 14 3.41 13.77 -14.59
N ASN A 15 3.82 13.06 -13.54
CA ASN A 15 4.40 11.72 -13.65
C ASN A 15 3.42 10.62 -13.29
N GLY A 16 2.22 10.99 -12.80
CA GLY A 16 1.25 10.06 -12.24
C GLY A 16 1.86 9.32 -11.08
N ALA A 17 1.63 9.76 -9.84
CA ALA A 17 1.68 8.80 -8.74
C ALA A 17 0.55 7.80 -8.96
N SER A 18 0.83 6.81 -9.79
CA SER A 18 0.02 5.62 -9.86
C SER A 18 -0.03 5.09 -8.44
N GLU A 19 -1.24 4.94 -7.94
CA GLU A 19 -1.51 4.25 -6.70
C GLU A 19 -0.62 2.99 -6.65
N PRO A 20 0.03 2.71 -5.51
CA PRO A 20 0.91 1.55 -5.42
C PRO A 20 0.13 0.30 -5.83
N THR A 21 0.54 -0.31 -6.95
CA THR A 21 -0.11 -1.50 -7.50
C THR A 21 0.89 -2.63 -7.64
N TYR A 22 0.40 -3.85 -7.47
CA TYR A 22 1.13 -5.08 -7.76
C TYR A 22 0.33 -5.89 -8.79
N LYS A 23 0.93 -6.17 -9.95
CA LYS A 23 0.26 -6.82 -11.09
C LYS A 23 -1.08 -6.13 -11.47
N GLY A 24 -1.16 -4.81 -11.33
CA GLY A 24 -2.36 -4.03 -11.66
C GLY A 24 -3.46 -4.04 -10.60
N LYS A 25 -3.27 -4.69 -9.44
CA LYS A 25 -4.15 -4.59 -8.27
C LYS A 25 -3.60 -3.59 -7.27
N SER A 26 -4.45 -2.80 -6.63
CA SER A 26 -4.04 -1.95 -5.50
C SER A 26 -3.40 -2.80 -4.41
N ILE A 27 -2.31 -2.33 -3.81
CA ILE A 27 -1.64 -3.05 -2.71
C ILE A 27 -2.57 -3.26 -1.49
N TYR A 28 -3.62 -2.46 -1.36
CA TYR A 28 -4.62 -2.57 -0.29
C TYR A 28 -5.69 -3.64 -0.56
N GLU A 29 -5.78 -4.10 -1.81
CA GLU A 29 -6.73 -5.13 -2.25
C GLU A 29 -6.06 -6.49 -2.52
N LEU A 30 -4.75 -6.58 -2.29
CA LEU A 30 -4.00 -7.82 -2.48
C LEU A 30 -4.41 -8.88 -1.45
N ASP A 31 -4.71 -10.07 -1.95
CA ASP A 31 -4.73 -11.25 -1.13
C ASP A 31 -3.31 -11.83 -1.06
N LEU A 32 -2.60 -11.63 0.05
CA LEU A 32 -1.21 -12.11 0.20
C LEU A 32 -1.07 -13.63 0.00
N ASP A 33 -2.13 -14.41 0.25
CA ASP A 33 -2.11 -15.86 0.13
C ASP A 33 -2.34 -16.34 -1.31
N ASN A 34 -3.10 -15.60 -2.11
CA ASN A 34 -3.46 -15.99 -3.48
C ASN A 34 -2.71 -15.20 -4.57
N ASP A 35 -2.37 -13.93 -4.32
CA ASP A 35 -1.76 -13.04 -5.32
C ASP A 35 -0.22 -13.09 -5.31
N LEU A 36 0.39 -13.51 -4.19
CA LEU A 36 1.83 -13.65 -4.04
C LEU A 36 2.27 -15.10 -4.15
N THR A 37 3.29 -15.34 -4.95
CA THR A 37 3.79 -16.70 -5.22
C THR A 37 4.54 -17.30 -4.04
N MET A 38 5.22 -16.48 -3.22
CA MET A 38 5.94 -16.92 -2.02
C MET A 38 5.95 -15.79 -0.99
N GLN A 39 5.72 -16.15 0.26
CA GLN A 39 5.70 -15.23 1.40
C GLN A 39 6.97 -15.46 2.23
N LEU A 40 8.08 -14.90 1.76
CA LEU A 40 9.43 -15.16 2.31
C LEU A 40 9.55 -14.80 3.80
N TRP A 41 8.76 -13.83 4.28
CA TRP A 41 8.64 -13.46 5.69
C TRP A 41 8.06 -14.56 6.60
N ARG A 42 7.52 -15.65 6.04
CA ARG A 42 7.06 -16.82 6.82
C ARG A 42 8.18 -17.80 7.17
N ASN A 43 9.39 -17.62 6.62
CA ASN A 43 10.53 -18.43 7.01
C ASN A 43 10.91 -18.10 8.48
N PRO A 44 11.11 -19.09 9.37
CA PRO A 44 11.52 -18.85 10.76
C PRO A 44 12.80 -18.02 10.90
N ASP A 45 13.68 -18.07 9.91
CA ASP A 45 14.94 -17.29 9.89
C ASP A 45 14.79 -15.90 9.26
N ALA A 46 13.60 -15.54 8.75
CA ALA A 46 13.38 -14.23 8.15
C ALA A 46 13.21 -13.15 9.21
N ASP A 47 13.89 -12.02 9.01
CA ASP A 47 13.60 -10.80 9.75
C ASP A 47 12.37 -10.12 9.16
N LEU A 48 11.34 -9.88 9.99
CA LEU A 48 10.13 -9.20 9.53
C LEU A 48 10.38 -7.74 9.15
N SER A 49 11.40 -7.09 9.71
CA SER A 49 11.72 -5.68 9.43
C SER A 49 12.21 -5.45 8.00
N ASP A 50 12.68 -6.51 7.32
CA ASP A 50 13.01 -6.48 5.89
C ASP A 50 11.77 -6.36 4.99
N TYR A 51 10.59 -6.70 5.51
CA TYR A 51 9.33 -6.77 4.74
C TYR A 51 8.27 -5.78 5.24
N PHE A 52 8.22 -5.53 6.55
CA PHE A 52 7.20 -4.72 7.20
C PHE A 52 7.85 -3.57 7.99
N ASN A 53 7.49 -2.35 7.64
CA ASN A 53 7.90 -1.15 8.37
C ASN A 53 6.98 -0.87 9.56
N TYR A 54 7.37 0.04 10.45
CA TYR A 54 6.55 0.54 11.56
C TYR A 54 6.09 -0.53 12.57
N GLY A 55 6.82 -1.65 12.69
CA GLY A 55 6.45 -2.75 13.58
C GLY A 55 5.23 -3.54 13.10
N PHE A 56 4.87 -3.41 11.83
CA PHE A 56 3.85 -4.26 11.24
C PHE A 56 4.34 -5.70 11.09
N ASN A 57 3.37 -6.59 10.98
CA ASN A 57 3.56 -7.98 10.58
C ASN A 57 2.45 -8.32 9.57
N GLU A 58 2.44 -9.56 9.09
CA GLU A 58 1.45 -10.00 8.10
C GLU A 58 0.00 -9.73 8.53
N GLN A 59 -0.33 -9.98 9.81
CA GLN A 59 -1.69 -9.82 10.33
C GLN A 59 -2.09 -8.34 10.43
N SER A 60 -1.23 -7.49 11.01
CA SER A 60 -1.53 -6.07 11.15
C SER A 60 -1.55 -5.35 9.79
N TRP A 61 -0.71 -5.78 8.84
CA TRP A 61 -0.75 -5.28 7.47
C TRP A 61 -2.05 -5.62 6.75
N LYS A 62 -2.54 -6.87 6.86
CA LYS A 62 -3.83 -7.28 6.30
C LYS A 62 -5.00 -6.45 6.84
N LEU A 63 -5.00 -6.15 8.14
CA LEU A 63 -6.03 -5.29 8.76
C LEU A 63 -5.96 -3.85 8.24
N TYR A 64 -4.75 -3.30 8.13
CA TYR A 64 -4.54 -1.96 7.59
C TYR A 64 -4.98 -1.87 6.13
N ALA A 65 -4.60 -2.84 5.29
CA ALA A 65 -5.01 -2.93 3.89
C ALA A 65 -6.55 -2.94 3.75
N ALA A 66 -7.24 -3.75 4.55
CA ALA A 66 -8.71 -3.80 4.55
C ALA A 66 -9.35 -2.44 4.95
N HIS A 67 -8.76 -1.74 5.91
CA HIS A 67 -9.20 -0.41 6.30
C HIS A 67 -8.99 0.62 5.18
N MET A 68 -7.81 0.61 4.55
CA MET A 68 -7.48 1.49 3.42
C MET A 68 -8.42 1.26 2.22
N ALA A 69 -8.64 0.00 1.84
CA ALA A 69 -9.54 -0.35 0.74
C ALA A 69 -10.98 0.12 1.02
N ARG A 70 -11.43 0.09 2.28
CA ARG A 70 -12.74 0.65 2.66
C ARG A 70 -12.78 2.16 2.46
N MET A 71 -11.79 2.89 2.98
CA MET A 71 -11.73 4.35 2.86
C MET A 71 -11.66 4.81 1.40
N GLN A 72 -10.95 4.08 0.55
CA GLN A 72 -10.87 4.38 -0.88
C GLN A 72 -12.21 4.20 -1.60
N ARG A 73 -12.95 3.13 -1.29
CA ARG A 73 -14.32 2.95 -1.82
C ARG A 73 -15.25 4.07 -1.36
N GLU A 74 -15.21 4.41 -0.07
CA GLU A 74 -16.02 5.50 0.50
C GLU A 74 -15.67 6.86 -0.15
N ALA A 75 -14.38 7.13 -0.41
CA ALA A 75 -13.94 8.35 -1.09
C ALA A 75 -14.40 8.39 -2.56
N ALA A 76 -14.30 7.27 -3.28
CA ALA A 76 -14.77 7.16 -4.67
C ALA A 76 -16.29 7.33 -4.81
N GLU A 77 -17.06 6.92 -3.79
CA GLU A 77 -18.52 7.11 -3.72
C GLU A 77 -18.90 8.58 -3.43
N GLN A 78 -18.06 9.34 -2.73
CA GLN A 78 -18.30 10.76 -2.41
C GLN A 78 -18.00 11.70 -3.58
N ASP A 79 -17.17 11.26 -4.53
CA ASP A 79 -16.84 12.00 -5.75
C ASP A 79 -17.84 11.76 -6.92
N GLN A 80 -18.95 11.04 -6.67
CA GLN A 80 -20.08 10.86 -7.61
C GLN A 80 -21.24 11.82 -7.35
#